data_AF-A0A8T0CUQ1-F1
#
_entry.id   AF-A0A8T0CUQ1-F1
#
_cell.length_a   1.000
_cell.length_b   1.000
_cell.length_c   1.000
_cell.angle_alpha   90.00
_cell.angle_beta   90.00
_cell.angle_gamma   90.00
#
_symmetry.space_group_name_H-M   'P 1'
#
loop_
_entity.id
_entity.type
_entity.pdbx_description
1 polymer ?
#
loop_
_entity_poly.entity_id
_entity_poly.type
_entity_poly.pdbx_seq_one_letter_code
_entity_poly.pdbx_strand_id
1 'polypeptide(L)'
;MANLRTAMDAAFWDFNVASPQSLDGSAKLVPGDPAPPDGAVASRALRFQQLSFLRNGFPLGIIPSYSPTPRKELGSFSLQSLLLRPATANWWLGVVGQFRPKKLIDSIKAEISSVDEWELSALKDVAKHFLDKSLYSLGVCSQLSLSPSSSVLIGTEQLGEKERRRHKLMLFHKLPNHDITMEAAWPGLFLDHNGRYWDVPESISLDLLSLVSESGFRYRFGIHKNGGHPHTSDATNAEPPSALKPGLCAKAAFSYEKSKDFWRQKETKEDVIVKTEKGSFWRPSYDLRLREPHSAVSAIIGGICTAWLWNPEFPLAVEPREGGIFPVASAKRGPFSADLFGSVCYTFQHGNFRKKYGDLTRIDARLDISSASALAQRVFNVLSGSSGSSFPRPSSSPRVNLIFQQQGQSCSV
;
A
#
# COMPACT_ATOMS: atom_id res chain seq x y z
N MET A 1 -2.01 4.84 16.49
CA MET A 1 -0.79 4.03 16.37
C MET A 1 -0.37 3.92 14.91
N ALA A 2 0.82 4.42 14.55
CA ALA A 2 1.54 3.86 13.41
C ALA A 2 1.87 2.44 13.83
N ASN A 3 1.05 1.48 13.39
CA ASN A 3 1.13 0.11 13.89
C ASN A 3 2.55 -0.40 13.62
N LEU A 4 3.33 -0.58 14.68
CA LEU A 4 4.66 -1.18 14.65
C LEU A 4 4.61 -2.53 13.92
N ARG A 5 3.51 -3.27 14.15
CA ARG A 5 3.03 -4.38 13.33
C ARG A 5 3.08 -4.14 11.83
N THR A 6 2.45 -3.09 11.32
CA THR A 6 2.23 -2.92 9.88
C THR A 6 3.52 -2.70 9.11
N ALA A 7 4.46 -1.96 9.69
CA ALA A 7 5.73 -1.73 9.04
C ALA A 7 6.69 -2.92 9.17
N MET A 8 6.48 -3.83 10.13
CA MET A 8 7.12 -5.15 10.08
C MET A 8 6.48 -6.02 9.00
N ASP A 9 5.15 -6.09 8.94
CA ASP A 9 4.43 -6.81 7.87
C ASP A 9 4.87 -6.31 6.46
N ALA A 10 5.09 -5.01 6.32
CA ALA A 10 5.60 -4.34 5.12
C ALA A 10 7.01 -4.77 4.70
N ALA A 11 7.90 -5.03 5.64
CA ALA A 11 9.29 -5.39 5.34
C ALA A 11 9.43 -6.83 4.84
N PHE A 12 8.45 -7.70 5.11
CA PHE A 12 8.60 -9.15 4.93
C PHE A 12 7.54 -9.78 4.03
N TRP A 13 6.39 -9.12 3.90
CA TRP A 13 5.26 -9.63 3.14
C TRP A 13 4.80 -8.64 2.08
N ASP A 14 4.04 -9.16 1.12
CA ASP A 14 3.31 -8.38 0.13
C ASP A 14 2.18 -7.61 0.84
N PHE A 15 2.54 -6.52 1.53
CA PHE A 15 1.61 -5.74 2.32
C PHE A 15 0.91 -4.69 1.46
N ASN A 16 -0.41 -4.60 1.55
CA ASN A 16 -1.18 -3.61 0.80
C ASN A 16 -1.00 -2.21 1.41
N VAL A 17 -0.47 -1.29 0.61
CA VAL A 17 -0.27 0.13 0.90
C VAL A 17 -1.23 0.96 0.06
N ALA A 18 -1.72 2.04 0.64
CA ALA A 18 -2.59 2.98 -0.03
C ALA A 18 -1.81 3.62 -1.19
N SER A 19 -2.33 3.48 -2.41
CA SER A 19 -1.71 4.06 -3.59
C SER A 19 -2.74 4.82 -4.41
N PRO A 20 -2.45 6.05 -4.83
CA PRO A 20 -3.32 6.81 -5.72
C PRO A 20 -3.14 6.41 -7.20
N GLN A 21 -2.20 5.51 -7.53
CA GLN A 21 -1.93 5.07 -8.91
C GLN A 21 -2.96 4.08 -9.48
N SER A 22 -3.69 3.38 -8.62
CA SER A 22 -4.75 2.44 -9.01
C SER A 22 -6.12 2.98 -8.60
N LEU A 23 -7.17 2.60 -9.34
CA LEU A 23 -8.55 2.93 -8.99
C LEU A 23 -9.01 2.13 -7.77
N ASP A 24 -8.46 0.92 -7.58
CA ASP A 24 -8.61 0.15 -6.35
C ASP A 24 -7.93 0.79 -5.13
N GLY A 25 -7.11 1.83 -5.34
CA GLY A 25 -6.50 2.62 -4.27
C GLY A 25 -5.43 1.87 -3.47
N SER A 26 -4.92 0.75 -4.00
CA SER A 26 -3.95 -0.10 -3.32
C SER A 26 -2.81 -0.54 -4.25
N ALA A 27 -1.62 -0.69 -3.67
CA ALA A 27 -0.45 -1.33 -4.25
C ALA A 27 0.20 -2.24 -3.21
N LYS A 28 0.92 -3.28 -3.63
CA LYS A 28 1.69 -4.15 -2.73
C LYS A 28 3.07 -3.55 -2.47
N LEU A 29 3.62 -3.66 -1.27
CA LEU A 29 5.04 -3.35 -1.07
C LEU A 29 5.92 -4.48 -1.62
N VAL A 30 7.09 -4.10 -2.11
CA VAL A 30 8.14 -5.06 -2.46
C VAL A 30 8.66 -5.71 -1.18
N PRO A 31 8.57 -7.04 -1.02
CA PRO A 31 9.09 -7.71 0.17
C PRO A 31 10.61 -7.58 0.29
N GLY A 32 11.10 -7.48 1.51
CA GLY A 32 12.52 -7.30 1.82
C GLY A 32 12.97 -5.84 1.71
N ASP A 33 12.20 -5.01 1.01
CA ASP A 33 12.41 -3.58 0.94
C ASP A 33 11.54 -2.87 2.00
N PRO A 34 12.11 -1.89 2.70
CA PRO A 34 11.37 -1.14 3.71
C PRO A 34 10.32 -0.25 3.06
N ALA A 35 9.18 -0.08 3.74
CA ALA A 35 8.14 0.83 3.28
C ALA A 35 8.71 2.25 3.05
N PRO A 36 8.30 2.94 1.98
CA PRO A 36 8.67 4.33 1.79
C PRO A 36 8.10 5.19 2.94
N PRO A 37 8.77 6.29 3.32
CA PRO A 37 8.36 7.13 4.45
C PRO A 37 6.93 7.70 4.29
N ASP A 38 6.48 7.91 3.05
CA ASP A 38 5.14 8.43 2.73
C ASP A 38 4.08 7.31 2.55
N GLY A 39 4.46 6.04 2.73
CA GLY A 39 3.58 4.89 2.51
C GLY A 39 2.58 4.68 3.64
N ALA A 40 1.33 5.10 3.43
CA ALA A 40 0.24 4.80 4.36
C ALA A 40 -0.33 3.39 4.13
N VAL A 41 -0.68 2.71 5.23
CA VAL A 41 -1.37 1.41 5.19
C VAL A 41 -2.63 1.50 4.34
N ALA A 42 -2.82 0.56 3.41
CA ALA A 42 -4.10 0.50 2.68
C ALA A 42 -5.22 0.29 3.70
N SER A 43 -6.27 1.09 3.56
CA SER A 43 -7.48 0.86 4.34
C SER A 43 -8.01 -0.55 4.07
N ARG A 44 -8.53 -1.20 5.11
CA ARG A 44 -9.24 -2.48 4.95
C ARG A 44 -10.56 -2.32 4.18
N ALA A 45 -11.10 -1.09 4.13
CA ALA A 45 -12.26 -0.80 3.30
C ALA A 45 -11.82 -0.57 1.86
N LEU A 46 -12.51 -1.22 0.92
CA LEU A 46 -12.25 -1.08 -0.52
C LEU A 46 -12.35 0.39 -0.93
N ARG A 47 -11.48 0.85 -1.85
CA ARG A 47 -11.52 2.24 -2.31
C ARG A 47 -12.89 2.62 -2.85
N PHE A 48 -13.55 1.71 -3.56
CA PHE A 48 -14.90 1.93 -4.06
C PHE A 48 -15.94 2.15 -2.94
N GLN A 49 -15.80 1.47 -1.79
CA GLN A 49 -16.65 1.68 -0.62
C GLN A 49 -16.32 3.02 0.07
N GLN A 50 -15.03 3.38 0.15
CA GLN A 50 -14.61 4.70 0.66
C GLN A 50 -15.20 5.84 -0.18
N LEU A 51 -15.12 5.73 -1.51
CA LEU A 51 -15.69 6.72 -2.43
C LEU A 51 -17.21 6.83 -2.25
N SER A 52 -17.88 5.71 -1.96
CA SER A 52 -19.31 5.75 -1.64
C SER A 52 -19.62 6.51 -0.35
N PHE A 53 -18.76 6.45 0.65
CA PHE A 53 -18.92 7.23 1.88
C PHE A 53 -18.60 8.71 1.64
N LEU A 54 -17.48 9.00 0.96
CA LEU A 54 -17.04 10.35 0.64
C LEU A 54 -18.02 11.10 -0.27
N ARG A 55 -18.75 10.39 -1.14
CA ARG A 55 -19.80 10.98 -1.98
C ARG A 55 -20.82 11.79 -1.18
N ASN A 56 -21.11 11.42 0.07
CA ASN A 56 -22.05 12.16 0.92
C ASN A 56 -21.52 13.54 1.33
N GLY A 57 -20.19 13.75 1.30
CA GLY A 57 -19.55 15.02 1.63
C GLY A 57 -19.29 15.94 0.44
N PHE A 58 -19.42 15.44 -0.80
CA PHE A 58 -19.22 16.24 -2.01
C PHE A 58 -20.54 16.39 -2.77
N PRO A 59 -21.03 17.62 -3.02
CA PRO A 59 -22.38 17.86 -3.56
C PRO A 59 -22.62 17.24 -4.95
N LEU A 60 -21.55 17.09 -5.75
CA LEU A 60 -21.62 16.48 -7.08
C LEU A 60 -21.15 15.01 -7.11
N GLY A 61 -20.77 14.43 -5.96
CA GLY A 61 -20.16 13.10 -5.90
C GLY A 61 -18.85 12.98 -6.68
N ILE A 62 -18.20 14.12 -6.94
CA ILE A 62 -16.89 14.24 -7.58
C ILE A 62 -15.86 14.45 -6.47
N ILE A 63 -14.91 13.54 -6.38
CA ILE A 63 -13.90 13.49 -5.33
C ILE A 63 -12.55 13.83 -5.97
N PRO A 64 -11.92 14.95 -5.59
CA PRO A 64 -10.59 15.27 -6.08
C PRO A 64 -9.57 14.28 -5.54
N SER A 65 -8.64 13.86 -6.38
CA SER A 65 -7.57 12.94 -6.04
C SER A 65 -6.26 13.38 -6.69
N TYR A 66 -5.20 13.33 -5.91
CA TYR A 66 -3.86 13.68 -6.36
C TYR A 66 -3.01 12.41 -6.44
N SER A 67 -2.47 12.15 -7.62
CA SER A 67 -1.57 11.03 -7.91
C SER A 67 -0.34 11.57 -8.64
N PRO A 68 0.88 11.42 -8.13
CA PRO A 68 2.06 11.83 -8.88
C PRO A 68 2.18 11.00 -10.16
N THR A 69 2.22 11.64 -11.33
CA THR A 69 2.27 10.92 -12.62
C THR A 69 3.63 11.09 -13.29
N PRO A 70 4.26 10.01 -13.80
CA PRO A 70 5.54 10.12 -14.49
C PRO A 70 5.43 10.92 -15.80
N ARG A 71 4.25 10.89 -16.44
CA ARG A 71 3.97 11.66 -17.66
C ARG A 71 3.47 13.07 -17.31
N LYS A 72 4.28 14.08 -17.60
CA LYS A 72 3.97 15.50 -17.32
C LYS A 72 2.67 15.99 -17.97
N GLU A 73 2.32 15.44 -19.13
CA GLU A 73 1.14 15.77 -19.93
C GLU A 73 -0.19 15.42 -19.23
N LEU A 74 -0.21 14.36 -18.42
CA LEU A 74 -1.43 13.88 -17.79
C LEU A 74 -1.78 14.65 -16.51
N GLY A 75 -0.75 15.20 -15.86
CA GLY A 75 -0.90 15.95 -14.63
C GLY A 75 -1.23 15.08 -13.43
N SER A 76 -0.88 15.59 -12.25
CA SER A 76 -1.06 14.86 -11.00
C SER A 76 -2.48 14.93 -10.42
N PHE A 77 -3.35 15.75 -11.00
CA PHE A 77 -4.71 16.00 -10.48
C PHE A 77 -5.75 15.23 -11.28
N SER A 78 -6.65 14.54 -10.58
CA SER A 78 -7.72 13.77 -11.20
C SER A 78 -9.00 13.79 -10.36
N LEU A 79 -10.14 13.68 -11.03
CA LEU A 79 -11.47 13.71 -10.45
C LEU A 79 -12.07 12.31 -10.50
N GLN A 80 -12.37 11.72 -9.34
CA GLN A 80 -12.97 10.39 -9.23
C GLN A 80 -14.46 10.52 -8.91
N SER A 81 -15.30 9.65 -9.47
CA SER A 81 -16.71 9.57 -9.13
C SER A 81 -17.20 8.12 -9.13
N LEU A 82 -18.06 7.79 -8.17
CA LEU A 82 -18.75 6.51 -8.12
C LEU A 82 -20.02 6.58 -8.97
N LEU A 83 -19.95 5.98 -10.16
CA LEU A 83 -21.00 6.01 -11.18
C LEU A 83 -22.18 5.11 -10.81
N LEU A 84 -21.91 3.87 -10.37
CA LEU A 84 -22.94 2.88 -10.04
C LEU A 84 -22.59 2.12 -8.75
N ARG A 85 -23.62 1.80 -7.95
CA ARG A 85 -23.47 1.05 -6.69
C ARG A 85 -24.65 0.12 -6.34
N PRO A 86 -25.04 -0.85 -7.19
CA PRO A 86 -26.07 -1.80 -6.79
C PRO A 86 -25.55 -2.68 -5.64
N ALA A 87 -26.39 -2.88 -4.63
CA ALA A 87 -26.09 -3.66 -3.45
C ALA A 87 -27.30 -4.52 -3.06
N THR A 88 -27.05 -5.78 -2.75
CA THR A 88 -28.00 -6.75 -2.21
C THR A 88 -27.43 -7.33 -0.91
N ALA A 89 -28.14 -8.27 -0.27
CA ALA A 89 -27.69 -8.86 0.99
C ALA A 89 -26.31 -9.55 0.89
N ASN A 90 -26.03 -10.22 -0.23
CA ASN A 90 -24.80 -11.03 -0.40
C ASN A 90 -23.88 -10.52 -1.51
N TRP A 91 -24.27 -9.49 -2.25
CA TRP A 91 -23.51 -9.00 -3.41
C TRP A 91 -23.49 -7.48 -3.47
N TRP A 92 -22.32 -6.93 -3.78
CA TRP A 92 -22.09 -5.51 -3.93
C TRP A 92 -21.26 -5.24 -5.19
N LEU A 93 -21.66 -4.26 -5.99
CA LEU A 93 -20.93 -3.83 -7.18
C LEU A 93 -20.67 -2.34 -7.10
N GLY A 94 -19.47 -1.90 -7.46
CA GLY A 94 -19.09 -0.50 -7.57
C GLY A 94 -18.44 -0.23 -8.92
N VAL A 95 -18.90 0.81 -9.60
CA VAL A 95 -18.26 1.32 -10.84
C VAL A 95 -17.73 2.72 -10.57
N VAL A 96 -16.43 2.92 -10.74
CA VAL A 96 -15.74 4.19 -10.53
C VAL A 96 -15.20 4.71 -11.84
N GLY A 97 -15.51 5.96 -12.15
CA GLY A 97 -14.88 6.72 -13.23
C GLY A 97 -13.85 7.69 -12.66
N GLN A 98 -12.75 7.86 -13.37
CA GLN A 98 -11.75 8.90 -13.09
C GLN A 98 -11.55 9.73 -14.36
N PHE A 99 -11.50 11.05 -14.19
CA PHE A 99 -11.29 12.02 -15.25
C PHE A 99 -10.07 12.88 -14.95
N ARG A 100 -9.25 13.17 -15.97
CA ARG A 100 -8.02 13.98 -15.84
C ARG A 100 -8.16 15.30 -16.58
N PRO A 101 -8.47 16.41 -15.89
CA PRO A 101 -8.78 17.67 -16.55
C PRO A 101 -7.55 18.33 -17.18
N LYS A 102 -6.33 18.13 -16.63
CA LYS A 102 -5.13 18.79 -17.14
C LYS A 102 -4.86 18.43 -18.61
N LYS A 103 -4.91 17.14 -18.94
CA LYS A 103 -4.71 16.68 -20.32
C LYS A 103 -5.74 17.27 -21.28
N LEU A 104 -7.00 17.39 -20.85
CA LEU A 104 -8.04 18.03 -21.65
C LEU A 104 -7.71 19.51 -21.89
N ILE A 105 -7.37 20.26 -20.83
CA ILE A 105 -7.02 21.67 -20.91
C ILE A 105 -5.79 21.88 -21.81
N ASP A 106 -4.76 21.06 -21.67
CA ASP A 106 -3.55 21.13 -22.48
C ASP A 106 -3.86 20.82 -23.95
N SER A 107 -4.71 19.83 -24.24
CA SER A 107 -5.14 19.52 -25.61
C SER A 107 -5.96 20.64 -26.26
N ILE A 108 -6.93 21.20 -25.53
CA ILE A 108 -7.75 22.32 -26.00
C ILE A 108 -6.88 23.56 -26.22
N LYS A 109 -5.94 23.83 -25.31
CA LYS A 109 -5.02 24.97 -25.42
C LYS A 109 -4.12 24.85 -26.65
N ALA A 110 -3.59 23.65 -26.92
CA ALA A 110 -2.79 23.39 -28.12
C ALA A 110 -3.62 23.65 -29.39
N GLU A 111 -4.86 23.17 -29.44
CA GLU A 111 -5.77 23.37 -30.58
C GLU A 111 -6.10 24.86 -30.79
N ILE A 112 -6.48 25.58 -29.72
CA ILE A 112 -6.79 27.02 -29.78
C ILE A 112 -5.57 27.83 -30.21
N SER A 113 -4.35 27.44 -29.81
CA SER A 113 -3.13 28.13 -30.23
C SER A 113 -2.74 27.90 -31.70
N SER A 114 -3.32 26.89 -32.35
CA SER A 114 -3.08 26.57 -33.76
C SER A 114 -4.11 27.14 -34.73
N VAL A 115 -5.20 27.73 -34.23
CA VAL A 115 -6.33 28.19 -35.05
C VAL A 115 -6.45 29.71 -34.96
N ASP A 116 -6.25 30.39 -36.10
CA ASP A 116 -6.35 31.86 -36.20
C ASP A 116 -7.81 32.37 -36.25
N GLU A 117 -8.79 31.55 -36.65
CA GLU A 117 -10.23 31.93 -36.70
C GLU A 117 -11.16 30.86 -36.10
N TRP A 118 -12.04 31.26 -35.19
CA TRP A 118 -12.96 30.38 -34.47
C TRP A 118 -14.15 29.96 -35.34
N GLU A 119 -13.93 28.99 -36.21
CA GLU A 119 -14.99 28.39 -37.04
C GLU A 119 -15.69 27.20 -36.35
N LEU A 120 -16.85 26.78 -36.90
CA LEU A 120 -17.59 25.59 -36.47
C LEU A 120 -16.76 24.28 -36.55
N SER A 121 -15.72 24.26 -37.38
CA SER A 121 -14.71 23.20 -37.46
C SER A 121 -13.94 23.06 -36.14
N ALA A 122 -13.47 24.17 -35.56
CA ALA A 122 -12.76 24.19 -34.29
C ALA A 122 -13.61 23.65 -33.13
N LEU A 123 -14.93 23.89 -33.11
CA LEU A 123 -15.83 23.31 -32.11
C LEU A 123 -15.96 21.78 -32.24
N LYS A 124 -15.94 21.25 -33.47
CA LYS A 124 -15.97 19.81 -33.73
C LYS A 124 -14.68 19.13 -33.29
N ASP A 125 -13.54 19.80 -33.49
CA ASP A 125 -12.24 19.31 -33.07
C ASP A 125 -12.06 19.38 -31.54
N VAL A 126 -12.57 20.45 -30.89
CA VAL A 126 -12.68 20.53 -29.43
C VAL A 126 -13.54 19.39 -28.87
N ALA A 127 -14.70 19.10 -29.46
CA ALA A 127 -15.57 18.00 -29.01
C ALA A 127 -14.90 16.63 -29.15
N LYS A 128 -14.03 16.45 -30.15
CA LYS A 128 -13.24 15.22 -30.33
C LYS A 128 -12.26 15.00 -29.18
N HIS A 129 -11.69 16.06 -28.60
CA HIS A 129 -10.82 15.95 -27.42
C HIS A 129 -11.57 15.42 -26.20
N PHE A 130 -12.84 15.79 -26.00
CA PHE A 130 -13.67 15.21 -24.92
C PHE A 130 -13.97 13.72 -25.11
N LEU A 131 -13.78 13.16 -26.31
CA LEU A 131 -13.97 11.74 -26.60
C LEU A 131 -12.66 10.95 -26.53
N ASP A 132 -11.53 11.59 -26.19
CA ASP A 132 -10.26 10.90 -26.02
C ASP A 132 -10.35 9.94 -24.83
N LYS A 133 -10.29 8.64 -25.13
CA LYS A 133 -10.36 7.55 -24.16
C LYS A 133 -9.28 7.66 -23.08
N SER A 134 -8.15 8.30 -23.39
CA SER A 134 -7.05 8.42 -22.44
C SER A 134 -7.29 9.43 -21.31
N LEU A 135 -8.32 10.27 -21.43
CA LEU A 135 -8.78 11.18 -20.37
C LEU A 135 -9.54 10.45 -19.25
N TYR A 136 -10.11 9.29 -19.57
CA TYR A 136 -11.01 8.55 -18.71
C TYR A 136 -10.37 7.25 -18.26
N SER A 137 -10.52 6.94 -16.98
CA SER A 137 -10.21 5.61 -16.43
C SER A 137 -11.47 5.04 -15.79
N LEU A 138 -11.69 3.74 -15.97
CA LEU A 138 -12.87 3.05 -15.48
C LEU A 138 -12.46 1.85 -14.64
N GLY A 139 -13.01 1.76 -13.44
CA GLY A 139 -12.84 0.65 -12.52
C GLY A 139 -14.19 0.01 -12.20
N VAL A 140 -14.23 -1.32 -12.17
CA VAL A 140 -15.38 -2.10 -11.76
C VAL A 140 -14.93 -3.06 -10.66
N CYS A 141 -15.66 -3.09 -9.55
CA CYS A 141 -15.35 -3.95 -8.41
C CYS A 141 -16.63 -4.63 -7.92
N SER A 142 -16.62 -5.96 -7.87
CA SER A 142 -17.71 -6.80 -7.41
C SER A 142 -17.27 -7.60 -6.20
N GLN A 143 -18.01 -7.50 -5.10
CA GLN A 143 -17.82 -8.28 -3.88
C GLN A 143 -19.01 -9.21 -3.69
N LEU A 144 -18.75 -10.50 -3.54
CA LEU A 144 -19.75 -11.55 -3.32
C LEU A 144 -19.44 -12.28 -2.02
N SER A 145 -20.37 -12.25 -1.07
CA SER A 145 -20.33 -13.06 0.15
C SER A 145 -20.89 -14.44 -0.15
N LEU A 146 -20.03 -15.46 -0.18
CA LEU A 146 -20.42 -16.85 -0.43
C LEU A 146 -21.03 -17.49 0.82
N SER A 147 -20.51 -17.14 1.99
CA SER A 147 -20.98 -17.57 3.30
C SER A 147 -20.68 -16.47 4.33
N PRO A 148 -21.21 -16.54 5.57
CA PRO A 148 -20.89 -15.57 6.61
C PRO A 148 -19.39 -15.42 6.88
N SER A 149 -18.62 -16.46 6.59
CA SER A 149 -17.17 -16.51 6.80
C SER A 149 -16.36 -16.31 5.53
N SER A 150 -16.97 -16.36 4.33
CA SER A 150 -16.24 -16.35 3.05
C SER A 150 -16.74 -15.28 2.11
N SER A 151 -15.82 -14.49 1.55
CA SER A 151 -16.14 -13.47 0.54
C SER A 151 -15.13 -13.48 -0.59
N VAL A 152 -15.62 -13.26 -1.81
CA VAL A 152 -14.82 -13.13 -3.03
C VAL A 152 -14.95 -11.70 -3.54
N LEU A 153 -13.82 -11.12 -3.94
CA LEU A 153 -13.68 -9.81 -4.54
C LEU A 153 -13.13 -9.98 -5.94
N ILE A 154 -13.78 -9.38 -6.93
CA ILE A 154 -13.34 -9.35 -8.32
C ILE A 154 -13.28 -7.88 -8.74
N GLY A 155 -12.09 -7.40 -9.04
CA GLY A 155 -11.83 -6.06 -9.53
C GLY A 155 -11.27 -6.10 -10.95
N THR A 156 -11.74 -5.21 -11.80
CA THR A 156 -11.10 -4.89 -13.07
C THR A 156 -10.99 -3.38 -13.22
N GLU A 157 -9.83 -2.89 -13.62
CA GLU A 157 -9.60 -1.48 -13.88
C GLU A 157 -8.91 -1.30 -15.23
N GLN A 158 -9.35 -0.28 -15.95
CA GLN A 158 -8.76 0.19 -17.20
C GLN A 158 -8.37 1.66 -17.00
N LEU A 159 -7.07 1.90 -16.89
CA LEU A 159 -6.50 3.23 -16.85
C LEU A 159 -6.38 3.75 -18.29
N GLY A 160 -6.90 4.94 -18.58
CA GLY A 160 -6.89 5.51 -19.94
C GLY A 160 -5.48 5.65 -20.55
N GLU A 161 -4.45 5.74 -19.71
CA GLU A 161 -3.04 5.86 -20.12
C GLU A 161 -2.37 4.53 -20.46
N LYS A 162 -2.90 3.42 -19.94
CA LYS A 162 -2.30 2.09 -20.05
C LYS A 162 -3.12 1.26 -21.03
N GLU A 163 -2.44 0.64 -21.99
CA GLU A 163 -3.09 -0.26 -22.95
C GLU A 163 -3.63 -1.52 -22.27
N ARG A 164 -2.98 -1.98 -21.20
CA ARG A 164 -3.37 -3.19 -20.47
C ARG A 164 -4.38 -2.90 -19.37
N ARG A 165 -5.43 -3.73 -19.33
CA ARG A 165 -6.36 -3.82 -18.20
C ARG A 165 -5.68 -4.51 -17.03
N ARG A 166 -6.06 -4.10 -15.82
CA ARG A 166 -5.67 -4.78 -14.58
C ARG A 166 -6.86 -5.52 -14.01
N HIS A 167 -6.61 -6.75 -13.58
CA HIS A 167 -7.55 -7.63 -12.92
C HIS A 167 -7.01 -8.00 -11.54
N LYS A 168 -7.90 -8.05 -10.56
CA LYS A 168 -7.60 -8.42 -9.19
C LYS A 168 -8.70 -9.34 -8.68
N LEU A 169 -8.30 -10.48 -8.15
CA LEU A 169 -9.18 -11.46 -7.51
C LEU A 169 -8.70 -11.64 -6.07
N MET A 170 -9.60 -11.53 -5.10
CA MET A 170 -9.30 -11.88 -3.72
C MET A 170 -10.37 -12.80 -3.16
N LEU A 171 -9.95 -13.85 -2.46
CA LEU A 171 -10.83 -14.71 -1.68
C LEU A 171 -10.39 -14.61 -0.23
N PHE A 172 -11.34 -14.25 0.62
CA PHE A 172 -11.18 -14.15 2.07
C PHE A 172 -12.03 -15.22 2.72
N HIS A 173 -11.41 -16.00 3.62
CA HIS A 173 -12.10 -17.01 4.41
C HIS A 173 -11.67 -16.90 5.88
N LYS A 174 -12.65 -16.69 6.77
CA LYS A 174 -12.45 -16.55 8.21
C LYS A 174 -12.61 -17.90 8.89
N LEU A 175 -11.57 -18.34 9.60
CA LEU A 175 -11.59 -19.48 10.51
C LEU A 175 -11.65 -18.97 11.96
N PRO A 176 -11.95 -19.84 12.95
CA PRO A 176 -12.11 -19.40 14.34
C PRO A 176 -10.87 -18.70 14.93
N ASN A 177 -9.67 -19.15 14.54
CA ASN A 177 -8.39 -18.63 15.05
C ASN A 177 -7.46 -18.11 13.93
N HIS A 178 -7.91 -18.15 12.67
CA HIS A 178 -7.08 -17.83 11.51
C HIS A 178 -7.87 -17.11 10.42
N ASP A 179 -7.19 -16.31 9.62
CA ASP A 179 -7.71 -15.75 8.38
C ASP A 179 -6.94 -16.35 7.20
N ILE A 180 -7.65 -16.89 6.22
CA ILE A 180 -7.09 -17.31 4.94
C ILE A 180 -7.38 -16.23 3.90
N THR A 181 -6.34 -15.79 3.21
CA THR A 181 -6.45 -14.82 2.13
C THR A 181 -5.74 -15.35 0.89
N MET A 182 -6.49 -15.54 -0.18
CA MET A 182 -5.94 -15.80 -1.51
C MET A 182 -6.09 -14.52 -2.33
N GLU A 183 -5.02 -14.05 -2.94
CA GLU A 183 -5.02 -12.87 -3.80
C GLU A 183 -4.29 -13.19 -5.11
N ALA A 184 -4.90 -12.83 -6.23
CA ALA A 184 -4.30 -12.94 -7.54
C ALA A 184 -4.49 -11.64 -8.33
N ALA A 185 -3.45 -11.18 -9.01
CA ALA A 185 -3.44 -9.91 -9.73
C ALA A 185 -2.70 -10.00 -11.07
N TRP A 186 -3.29 -9.37 -12.09
CA TRP A 186 -2.81 -9.37 -13.47
C TRP A 186 -3.05 -8.01 -14.16
N PRO A 187 -2.03 -7.16 -14.35
CA PRO A 187 -0.74 -7.18 -13.64
C PRO A 187 -0.88 -6.68 -12.19
N GLY A 188 -0.13 -7.27 -11.26
CA GLY A 188 -0.04 -6.78 -9.88
C GLY A 188 0.83 -5.53 -9.78
N LEU A 189 0.39 -4.53 -9.01
CA LEU A 189 1.14 -3.29 -8.77
C LEU A 189 1.94 -3.39 -7.48
N PHE A 190 3.25 -3.20 -7.59
CA PHE A 190 4.17 -3.20 -6.45
C PHE A 190 4.84 -1.82 -6.29
N LEU A 191 5.16 -1.46 -5.05
CA LEU A 191 5.81 -0.21 -4.66
C LEU A 191 7.11 -0.52 -3.93
N ASP A 192 8.20 0.03 -4.46
CA ASP A 192 9.55 -0.09 -3.90
C ASP A 192 9.82 0.99 -2.83
N HIS A 193 10.86 0.78 -2.01
CA HIS A 193 11.32 1.73 -1.00
C HIS A 193 11.68 3.11 -1.56
N ASN A 194 12.11 3.16 -2.84
CA ASN A 194 12.39 4.40 -3.56
C ASN A 194 11.13 5.13 -4.04
N GLY A 195 9.93 4.64 -3.71
CA GLY A 195 8.67 5.19 -4.19
C GLY A 195 8.36 4.85 -5.66
N ARG A 196 9.11 3.89 -6.25
CA ARG A 196 8.94 3.46 -7.65
C ARG A 196 7.90 2.37 -7.77
N TYR A 197 7.10 2.43 -8.83
CA TYR A 197 6.08 1.43 -9.11
C TYR A 197 6.56 0.36 -10.11
N TRP A 198 6.19 -0.88 -9.81
CA TRP A 198 6.51 -2.06 -10.61
C TRP A 198 5.22 -2.79 -10.99
N ASP A 199 5.00 -3.01 -12.27
CA ASP A 199 3.93 -3.85 -12.79
C ASP A 199 4.48 -5.27 -12.98
N VAL A 200 3.99 -6.21 -12.16
CA VAL A 200 4.31 -7.64 -12.24
C VAL A 200 3.22 -8.33 -13.07
N PRO A 201 3.54 -9.00 -14.19
CA PRO A 201 2.54 -9.57 -15.09
C PRO A 201 1.56 -10.55 -14.41
N GLU A 202 2.06 -11.43 -13.55
CA GLU A 202 1.27 -12.38 -12.77
C GLU A 202 1.76 -12.39 -11.33
N SER A 203 0.86 -12.16 -10.38
CA SER A 203 1.15 -12.30 -8.95
C SER A 203 0.01 -13.05 -8.27
N ILE A 204 0.33 -14.16 -7.60
CA ILE A 204 -0.62 -14.99 -6.86
C ILE A 204 -0.03 -15.24 -5.47
N SER A 205 -0.81 -14.99 -4.42
CA SER A 205 -0.43 -15.22 -3.03
C SER A 205 -1.56 -15.94 -2.30
N LEU A 206 -1.21 -16.97 -1.52
CA LEU A 206 -2.11 -17.67 -0.61
C LEU A 206 -1.52 -17.60 0.79
N ASP A 207 -2.20 -16.91 1.70
CA ASP A 207 -1.70 -16.64 3.04
C ASP A 207 -2.67 -17.15 4.10
N LEU A 208 -2.11 -17.71 5.16
CA LEU A 208 -2.78 -18.07 6.41
C LEU A 208 -2.19 -17.19 7.52
N LEU A 209 -3.03 -16.40 8.17
CA LEU A 209 -2.66 -15.47 9.22
C LEU A 209 -3.34 -15.87 10.54
N SER A 210 -2.58 -15.98 11.62
CA SER A 210 -3.15 -16.11 12.96
C SER A 210 -3.93 -14.85 13.36
N LEU A 211 -5.10 -15.01 13.99
CA LEU A 211 -5.93 -13.90 14.46
C LEU A 211 -5.18 -12.98 15.43
N VAL A 212 -5.68 -11.75 15.50
CA VAL A 212 -5.03 -10.63 16.17
C VAL A 212 -5.29 -10.66 17.67
N SER A 213 -4.27 -11.00 18.46
CA SER A 213 -4.18 -10.55 19.86
C SER A 213 -3.57 -9.14 19.91
N GLU A 214 -4.00 -8.29 20.84
CA GLU A 214 -3.43 -6.95 21.08
C GLU A 214 -1.97 -7.04 21.59
N SER A 215 -1.62 -8.15 22.24
CA SER A 215 -0.25 -8.52 22.57
C SER A 215 -0.11 -10.03 22.53
N GLY A 216 1.02 -10.53 22.05
CA GLY A 216 1.30 -11.96 22.04
C GLY A 216 1.90 -12.48 20.74
N PHE A 217 1.83 -13.79 20.60
CA PHE A 217 2.41 -14.54 19.50
C PHE A 217 1.53 -14.48 18.25
N ARG A 218 2.16 -14.27 17.11
CA ARG A 218 1.57 -14.34 15.78
C ARG A 218 2.45 -15.17 14.88
N TYR A 219 1.81 -15.87 13.96
CA TYR A 219 2.48 -16.47 12.82
C TYR A 219 1.67 -16.22 11.55
N ARG A 220 2.40 -16.27 10.43
CA ARG A 220 1.88 -16.19 9.08
C ARG A 220 2.61 -17.21 8.22
N PHE A 221 1.85 -17.97 7.44
CA PHE A 221 2.39 -18.90 6.46
C PHE A 221 1.76 -18.58 5.12
N GLY A 222 2.50 -18.74 4.03
CA GLY A 222 1.93 -18.50 2.72
C GLY A 222 2.82 -18.91 1.57
N ILE A 223 2.19 -19.02 0.40
CA ILE A 223 2.82 -19.39 -0.85
C ILE A 223 2.61 -18.25 -1.84
N HIS A 224 3.71 -17.78 -2.43
CA HIS A 224 3.70 -16.68 -3.39
C HIS A 224 4.28 -17.15 -4.70
N LYS A 225 3.59 -16.84 -5.79
CA LYS A 225 4.02 -17.08 -7.16
C LYS A 225 4.04 -15.74 -7.89
N ASN A 226 5.20 -15.38 -8.43
CA ASN A 226 5.34 -14.27 -9.36
C ASN A 226 5.72 -14.83 -10.74
N GLY A 227 5.13 -14.28 -11.80
CA GLY A 227 5.35 -14.69 -13.18
C GLY A 227 5.62 -13.50 -14.10
N GLY A 228 6.45 -13.74 -15.12
CA GLY A 228 6.86 -12.74 -16.11
C GLY A 228 7.88 -11.72 -15.59
N HIS A 229 8.47 -10.95 -16.52
CA HIS A 229 9.44 -9.92 -16.16
C HIS A 229 8.73 -8.68 -15.63
N PRO A 230 9.07 -8.20 -14.40
CA PRO A 230 8.50 -6.96 -13.88
C PRO A 230 8.93 -5.77 -14.73
N HIS A 231 7.99 -4.87 -14.99
CA HIS A 231 8.24 -3.62 -15.72
C HIS A 231 8.06 -2.42 -14.79
N THR A 232 8.95 -1.44 -14.87
CA THR A 232 8.79 -0.16 -14.18
C THR A 232 7.82 0.74 -14.92
N SER A 233 7.07 1.58 -14.20
CA SER A 233 6.34 2.69 -14.82
C SER A 233 7.23 3.90 -15.12
N ASP A 234 8.39 4.02 -14.45
CA ASP A 234 9.09 5.30 -14.30
C ASP A 234 10.51 5.35 -14.94
N ALA A 235 11.13 4.24 -15.36
CA ALA A 235 12.48 4.27 -15.96
C ALA A 235 12.85 3.03 -16.78
N THR A 236 13.39 3.22 -17.98
CA THR A 236 13.67 2.17 -18.98
C THR A 236 14.73 1.13 -18.58
N ASN A 237 15.57 1.38 -17.55
CA ASN A 237 16.77 0.57 -17.27
C ASN A 237 17.02 0.22 -15.78
N ALA A 238 16.00 0.19 -14.93
CA ALA A 238 16.18 -0.26 -13.54
C ALA A 238 16.05 -1.79 -13.43
N GLU A 239 17.02 -2.47 -12.80
CA GLU A 239 16.90 -3.90 -12.51
C GLU A 239 15.77 -4.14 -11.49
N PRO A 240 14.86 -5.10 -11.74
CA PRO A 240 13.77 -5.39 -10.82
C PRO A 240 14.31 -5.91 -9.47
N PRO A 241 13.68 -5.52 -8.34
CA PRO A 241 14.01 -6.06 -7.04
C PRO A 241 14.01 -7.58 -7.05
N SER A 242 14.98 -8.15 -6.32
CA SER A 242 15.14 -9.59 -6.23
C SER A 242 13.95 -10.30 -5.57
N ALA A 243 12.93 -9.62 -5.04
CA ALA A 243 11.68 -10.24 -4.59
C ALA A 243 10.63 -10.38 -5.71
N LEU A 244 10.71 -9.56 -6.77
CA LEU A 244 9.71 -9.51 -7.84
C LEU A 244 10.04 -10.41 -9.04
N LYS A 245 11.29 -10.85 -9.23
CA LYS A 245 11.62 -11.76 -10.33
C LYS A 245 10.80 -13.06 -10.22
N PRO A 246 10.47 -13.71 -11.35
CA PRO A 246 9.65 -14.92 -11.38
C PRO A 246 10.08 -16.01 -10.40
N GLY A 247 9.11 -16.76 -9.90
CA GLY A 247 9.35 -17.91 -9.03
C GLY A 247 8.18 -18.22 -8.10
N LEU A 248 8.24 -19.40 -7.50
CA LEU A 248 7.35 -19.88 -6.45
C LEU A 248 8.13 -19.96 -5.15
N CYS A 249 7.66 -19.28 -4.11
CA CYS A 249 8.25 -19.35 -2.78
C CYS A 249 7.20 -19.63 -1.71
N ALA A 250 7.60 -20.43 -0.72
CA ALA A 250 6.91 -20.55 0.54
C ALA A 250 7.56 -19.60 1.54
N LYS A 251 6.74 -18.85 2.27
CA LYS A 251 7.17 -17.90 3.30
C LYS A 251 6.50 -18.25 4.62
N ALA A 252 7.27 -18.17 5.69
CA ALA A 252 6.82 -18.36 7.05
C ALA A 252 7.39 -17.22 7.90
N ALA A 253 6.53 -16.56 8.68
CA ALA A 253 6.95 -15.53 9.60
C ALA A 253 6.29 -15.75 10.96
N PHE A 254 7.02 -15.50 12.03
CA PHE A 254 6.50 -15.49 13.38
C PHE A 254 6.97 -14.23 14.10
N SER A 255 6.13 -13.71 14.99
CA SER A 255 6.45 -12.52 15.78
C SER A 255 5.78 -12.55 17.14
N TYR A 256 6.41 -11.89 18.09
CA TYR A 256 5.88 -11.67 19.42
C TYR A 256 5.86 -10.17 19.70
N GLU A 257 4.67 -9.63 19.91
CA GLU A 257 4.46 -8.21 20.19
C GLU A 257 4.06 -8.01 21.65
N LYS A 258 4.70 -7.05 22.32
CA LYS A 258 4.35 -6.65 23.68
C LYS A 258 4.30 -5.14 23.77
N SER A 259 3.19 -4.62 24.29
CA SER A 259 3.02 -3.20 24.60
C SER A 259 2.79 -3.01 26.09
N LYS A 260 3.32 -1.91 26.63
CA LYS A 260 3.08 -1.47 28.01
C LYS A 260 2.79 0.02 28.02
N ASP A 261 1.60 0.36 28.51
CA ASP A 261 1.20 1.74 28.74
C ASP A 261 1.84 2.23 30.04
N PHE A 262 2.58 3.33 30.00
CA PHE A 262 3.03 4.05 31.19
C PHE A 262 1.88 4.83 31.81
N TRP A 263 1.06 5.42 30.94
CA TRP A 263 -0.10 6.22 31.30
C TRP A 263 -1.14 6.12 30.20
N ARG A 264 -2.41 5.99 30.57
CA ARG A 264 -3.54 6.00 29.64
C ARG A 264 -4.78 6.50 30.34
N GLN A 265 -5.41 7.51 29.77
CA GLN A 265 -6.71 8.00 30.26
C GLN A 265 -7.81 7.32 29.45
N LYS A 266 -8.47 6.34 30.07
CA LYS A 266 -9.64 5.68 29.46
C LYS A 266 -10.81 6.63 29.45
N GLU A 267 -11.53 6.67 28.34
CA GLU A 267 -12.68 7.56 28.20
C GLU A 267 -13.90 7.00 28.92
N THR A 268 -14.55 7.82 29.74
CA THR A 268 -15.79 7.49 30.43
C THR A 268 -17.00 7.94 29.60
N LYS A 269 -18.17 7.30 29.80
CA LYS A 269 -19.42 7.67 29.09
C LYS A 269 -19.82 9.14 29.31
N GLU A 270 -19.46 9.71 30.46
CA GLU A 270 -19.74 11.08 30.83
C GLU A 270 -18.88 12.09 30.05
N ASP A 271 -17.64 11.72 29.71
CA ASP A 271 -16.75 12.61 28.97
C ASP A 271 -17.30 12.91 27.57
N VAL A 272 -18.07 11.99 26.99
CA VAL A 272 -18.61 12.12 25.63
C VAL A 272 -19.78 13.10 25.57
N ILE A 273 -20.41 13.39 26.72
CA ILE A 273 -21.62 14.20 26.80
C ILE A 273 -21.23 15.59 27.31
N VAL A 274 -21.28 16.58 26.42
CA VAL A 274 -21.04 17.99 26.76
C VAL A 274 -22.37 18.62 27.17
N LYS A 275 -22.50 18.99 28.45
CA LYS A 275 -23.65 19.78 28.93
C LYS A 275 -23.43 21.25 28.58
N THR A 276 -24.35 21.85 27.84
CA THR A 276 -24.39 23.29 27.52
C THR A 276 -25.73 23.86 28.00
N GLU A 277 -25.85 25.18 28.12
CA GLU A 277 -27.10 25.87 28.51
C GLU A 277 -28.31 25.50 27.61
N LYS A 278 -28.05 25.02 26.38
CA LYS A 278 -29.05 24.56 25.41
C LYS A 278 -29.35 23.06 25.45
N GLY A 279 -28.79 22.32 26.41
CA GLY A 279 -28.95 20.86 26.57
C GLY A 279 -27.65 20.07 26.52
N SER A 280 -27.76 18.74 26.56
CA SER A 280 -26.63 17.81 26.48
C SER A 280 -26.34 17.38 25.05
N PHE A 281 -25.11 17.63 24.57
CA PHE A 281 -24.66 17.25 23.23
C PHE A 281 -23.68 16.08 23.29
N TRP A 282 -23.90 15.08 22.44
CA TRP A 282 -22.94 14.00 22.25
C TRP A 282 -21.80 14.47 21.33
N ARG A 283 -20.57 14.50 21.84
CA ARG A 283 -19.38 14.92 21.10
C ARG A 283 -18.31 13.82 21.15
N PRO A 284 -18.37 12.83 20.24
CA PRO A 284 -17.30 11.84 20.11
C PRO A 284 -16.02 12.49 19.59
N SER A 285 -14.89 11.80 19.75
CA SER A 285 -13.66 12.15 19.04
C SER A 285 -13.83 12.02 17.53
N TYR A 286 -13.11 12.84 16.77
CA TYR A 286 -13.13 12.74 15.31
C TYR A 286 -12.50 11.42 14.81
N ASP A 287 -11.61 10.81 15.60
CA ASP A 287 -11.07 9.46 15.39
C ASP A 287 -11.19 8.63 16.68
N LEU A 288 -11.82 7.47 16.58
CA LEU A 288 -11.98 6.52 17.69
C LEU A 288 -10.64 6.00 18.22
N ARG A 289 -9.59 5.93 17.39
CA ARG A 289 -8.25 5.47 17.80
C ARG A 289 -7.46 6.51 18.56
N LEU A 290 -7.84 7.79 18.45
CA LEU A 290 -7.19 8.93 19.10
C LEU A 290 -8.04 9.46 20.26
N ARG A 291 -9.07 8.70 20.64
CA ARG A 291 -10.00 9.01 21.72
C ARG A 291 -9.32 9.06 23.09
N GLU A 292 -8.36 8.17 23.31
CA GLU A 292 -7.70 7.95 24.59
C GLU A 292 -6.24 8.44 24.53
N PRO A 293 -5.89 9.50 25.26
CA PRO A 293 -4.51 9.96 25.33
C PRO A 293 -3.72 8.95 26.16
N HIS A 294 -2.51 8.64 25.70
CA HIS A 294 -1.67 7.62 26.30
C HIS A 294 -0.19 7.87 26.02
N SER A 295 0.64 7.29 26.88
CA SER A 295 2.06 7.09 26.68
C SER A 295 2.35 5.60 26.80
N ALA A 296 2.93 5.01 25.75
CA ALA A 296 3.18 3.58 25.68
C ALA A 296 4.50 3.25 25.00
N VAL A 297 5.15 2.20 25.48
CA VAL A 297 6.28 1.53 24.82
C VAL A 297 5.79 0.20 24.28
N SER A 298 6.05 -0.03 22.99
CA SER A 298 5.78 -1.29 22.31
C SER A 298 7.05 -1.83 21.70
N ALA A 299 7.18 -3.16 21.71
CA ALA A 299 8.28 -3.86 21.08
C ALA A 299 7.76 -5.10 20.36
N ILE A 300 8.36 -5.41 19.21
CA ILE A 300 8.15 -6.66 18.47
C ILE A 300 9.50 -7.28 18.16
N ILE A 301 9.55 -8.60 18.27
CA ILE A 301 10.66 -9.41 17.79
C ILE A 301 10.07 -10.56 17.00
N GLY A 302 10.71 -10.93 15.89
CA GLY A 302 10.23 -12.01 15.05
C GLY A 302 11.31 -12.59 14.15
N GLY A 303 10.91 -13.65 13.46
CA GLY A 303 11.73 -14.33 12.47
C GLY A 303 10.95 -14.58 11.20
N ILE A 304 11.68 -14.60 10.09
CA ILE A 304 11.17 -14.98 8.78
C ILE A 304 12.01 -16.10 8.21
N CYS A 305 11.34 -16.99 7.49
CA CYS A 305 11.90 -18.05 6.69
C CYS A 305 11.25 -18.00 5.32
N THR A 306 12.06 -18.08 4.26
CA THR A 306 11.62 -18.15 2.88
C THR A 306 12.33 -19.30 2.18
N ALA A 307 11.56 -20.13 1.48
CA ALA A 307 12.06 -21.25 0.70
C ALA A 307 11.55 -21.11 -0.74
N TRP A 308 12.48 -21.12 -1.70
CA TRP A 308 12.15 -21.07 -3.12
C TRP A 308 11.94 -22.50 -3.63
N LEU A 309 10.70 -22.79 -4.01
CA LEU A 309 10.28 -24.11 -4.51
C LEU A 309 10.53 -24.24 -6.03
N TRP A 310 10.36 -23.14 -6.75
CA TRP A 310 10.61 -23.07 -8.18
C TRP A 310 11.20 -21.71 -8.53
N ASN A 311 12.28 -21.68 -9.29
CA ASN A 311 12.80 -20.45 -9.87
C ASN A 311 13.31 -20.79 -11.28
N PRO A 312 12.82 -20.12 -12.32
CA PRO A 312 13.30 -20.32 -13.68
C PRO A 312 14.80 -19.99 -13.85
N GLU A 313 15.41 -19.28 -12.90
CA GLU A 313 16.86 -19.01 -12.85
C GLU A 313 17.67 -20.12 -12.14
N PHE A 314 17.06 -21.20 -11.64
CA PHE A 314 17.80 -22.41 -11.26
C PHE A 314 17.90 -23.32 -12.50
N PRO A 315 19.01 -23.30 -13.26
CA PRO A 315 19.25 -24.41 -14.17
C PRO A 315 19.41 -25.67 -13.34
N LEU A 316 18.49 -26.61 -13.51
CA LEU A 316 18.73 -28.01 -13.16
C LEU A 316 20.02 -28.41 -13.84
N ALA A 317 20.99 -28.89 -13.05
CA ALA A 317 22.31 -29.28 -13.51
C ALA A 317 22.20 -30.31 -14.65
N VAL A 318 22.49 -29.89 -15.88
CA VAL A 318 22.73 -30.77 -17.03
C VAL A 318 23.84 -30.18 -17.89
N GLU A 319 24.98 -30.87 -17.84
CA GLU A 319 26.20 -30.92 -18.66
C GLU A 319 26.87 -29.64 -19.22
N PRO A 320 28.22 -29.55 -19.11
CA PRO A 320 28.97 -28.45 -19.70
C PRO A 320 29.10 -28.66 -21.21
N ARG A 321 28.50 -27.79 -22.02
CA ARG A 321 28.93 -27.60 -23.40
C ARG A 321 29.73 -26.31 -23.51
N GLU A 322 30.97 -26.48 -23.96
CA GLU A 322 31.92 -25.42 -24.28
C GLU A 322 31.29 -24.38 -25.21
N GLY A 323 31.54 -23.11 -24.91
CA GLY A 323 31.38 -22.02 -25.87
C GLY A 323 30.56 -20.83 -25.38
N GLY A 324 31.23 -19.90 -24.72
CA GLY A 324 31.02 -18.46 -24.95
C GLY A 324 29.88 -17.77 -24.20
N ILE A 325 30.27 -16.66 -23.55
CA ILE A 325 29.46 -15.61 -22.94
C ILE A 325 28.88 -15.99 -21.56
N PHE A 326 29.70 -15.74 -20.54
CA PHE A 326 29.25 -15.70 -19.15
C PHE A 326 28.06 -14.74 -19.03
N PRO A 327 26.88 -15.19 -18.55
CA PRO A 327 25.83 -14.27 -18.17
C PRO A 327 26.32 -13.46 -16.96
N VAL A 328 26.19 -12.14 -17.04
CA VAL A 328 26.42 -11.20 -15.94
C VAL A 328 25.81 -11.81 -14.68
N ALA A 329 26.65 -12.01 -13.66
CA ALA A 329 26.29 -12.68 -12.42
C ALA A 329 25.18 -11.91 -11.69
N SER A 330 23.93 -12.21 -12.04
CA SER A 330 22.78 -11.78 -11.25
C SER A 330 22.93 -12.42 -9.86
N ALA A 331 22.71 -11.63 -8.81
CA ALA A 331 22.87 -12.08 -7.43
C ALA A 331 22.05 -13.37 -7.21
N LYS A 332 22.73 -14.52 -7.15
CA LYS A 332 22.11 -15.84 -7.00
C LYS A 332 21.19 -15.82 -5.78
N ARG A 333 19.88 -15.97 -6.00
CA ARG A 333 18.92 -16.22 -4.91
C ARG A 333 19.26 -17.58 -4.29
N GLY A 334 19.48 -17.61 -2.98
CA GLY A 334 19.60 -18.87 -2.25
C GLY A 334 18.27 -19.63 -2.27
N PRO A 335 18.30 -20.98 -2.27
CA PRO A 335 17.09 -21.79 -2.21
C PRO A 335 16.33 -21.61 -0.89
N PHE A 336 17.03 -21.20 0.16
CA PHE A 336 16.51 -20.95 1.49
C PHE A 336 17.12 -19.67 2.07
N SER A 337 16.31 -18.88 2.76
CA SER A 337 16.75 -17.71 3.51
C SER A 337 15.97 -17.59 4.80
N ALA A 338 16.66 -17.34 5.90
CA ALA A 338 16.07 -17.08 7.20
C ALA A 338 16.72 -15.84 7.82
N ASP A 339 15.92 -15.05 8.53
CA ASP A 339 16.38 -13.82 9.16
C ASP A 339 15.54 -13.47 10.39
N LEU A 340 16.10 -12.65 11.27
CA LEU A 340 15.42 -12.13 12.45
C LEU A 340 15.22 -10.63 12.32
N PHE A 341 14.14 -10.14 12.91
CA PHE A 341 13.80 -8.72 12.91
C PHE A 341 13.29 -8.26 14.27
N GLY A 342 13.40 -6.97 14.50
CA GLY A 342 12.92 -6.35 15.72
C GLY A 342 12.57 -4.89 15.53
N SER A 343 11.60 -4.41 16.29
CA SER A 343 11.25 -3.00 16.33
C SER A 343 10.85 -2.58 17.74
N VAL A 344 11.20 -1.36 18.11
CA VAL A 344 10.79 -0.71 19.35
C VAL A 344 10.16 0.62 19.01
N CYS A 345 8.98 0.90 19.55
CA CYS A 345 8.29 2.17 19.37
C CYS A 345 7.84 2.75 20.71
N TYR A 346 8.15 4.03 20.90
CA TYR A 346 7.59 4.88 21.93
C TYR A 346 6.52 5.76 21.31
N THR A 347 5.33 5.75 21.88
CA THR A 347 4.20 6.58 21.45
C THR A 347 3.78 7.48 22.60
N PHE A 348 3.64 8.77 22.31
CA PHE A 348 3.12 9.76 23.23
C PHE A 348 2.01 10.53 22.53
N GLN A 349 0.80 10.44 23.06
CA GLN A 349 -0.35 11.18 22.58
C GLN A 349 -0.89 12.07 23.70
N HIS A 350 -0.99 13.36 23.40
CA HIS A 350 -1.64 14.35 24.24
C HIS A 350 -2.96 14.80 23.59
N GLY A 351 -4.03 14.79 24.39
CA GLY A 351 -5.37 15.21 24.00
C GLY A 351 -6.18 14.15 23.24
N ASN A 352 -7.48 14.43 23.08
CA ASN A 352 -8.50 13.42 22.78
C ASN A 352 -9.15 13.63 21.40
N PHE A 353 -8.58 14.52 20.60
CA PHE A 353 -9.00 14.84 19.23
C PHE A 353 -10.51 15.09 19.08
N ARG A 354 -11.06 15.94 19.95
CA ARG A 354 -12.47 16.35 19.99
C ARG A 354 -12.68 17.84 19.71
N LYS A 355 -11.76 18.70 20.14
CA LYS A 355 -11.86 20.14 19.85
C LYS A 355 -11.45 20.39 18.40
N LYS A 356 -11.89 21.52 17.86
CA LYS A 356 -11.61 21.90 16.47
C LYS A 356 -10.13 22.23 16.23
N TYR A 357 -9.38 22.57 17.28
CA TYR A 357 -8.00 23.01 17.18
C TYR A 357 -7.20 22.65 18.44
N GLY A 358 -5.90 22.36 18.27
CA GLY A 358 -4.93 22.24 19.34
C GLY A 358 -5.19 21.10 20.34
N ASP A 359 -6.03 20.13 19.99
CA ASP A 359 -6.48 19.07 20.89
C ASP A 359 -5.77 17.75 20.68
N LEU A 360 -4.89 17.68 19.67
CA LEU A 360 -4.10 16.49 19.41
C LEU A 360 -2.67 16.92 19.08
N THR A 361 -1.77 16.48 19.95
CA THR A 361 -0.33 16.47 19.70
C THR A 361 0.15 15.05 19.93
N ARG A 362 0.80 14.48 18.93
CA ARG A 362 1.25 13.10 18.99
C ARG A 362 2.66 12.97 18.43
N ILE A 363 3.47 12.24 19.17
CA ILE A 363 4.84 11.90 18.82
C ILE A 363 4.94 10.38 18.84
N ASP A 364 5.31 9.79 17.71
CA ASP A 364 5.75 8.39 17.66
C ASP A 364 7.22 8.36 17.28
N ALA A 365 8.04 7.77 18.13
CA ALA A 365 9.45 7.49 17.85
C ALA A 365 9.63 5.99 17.72
N ARG A 366 10.30 5.56 16.65
CA ARG A 366 10.43 4.15 16.35
C ARG A 366 11.80 3.79 15.80
N LEU A 367 12.33 2.67 16.28
CA LEU A 367 13.57 2.08 15.83
C LEU A 367 13.26 0.72 15.18
N ASP A 368 13.63 0.55 13.91
CA ASP A 368 13.40 -0.64 13.12
C ASP A 368 14.71 -1.34 12.74
N ILE A 369 14.78 -2.63 13.01
CA ILE A 369 15.84 -3.54 12.56
C ILE A 369 15.19 -4.57 11.64
N SER A 370 15.29 -4.34 10.34
CA SER A 370 14.70 -5.20 9.31
C SER A 370 15.46 -6.52 9.09
N SER A 371 16.74 -6.59 9.44
CA SER A 371 17.57 -7.78 9.24
C SER A 371 18.70 -7.84 10.27
N ALA A 372 18.60 -8.79 11.21
CA ALA A 372 19.65 -9.03 12.19
C ALA A 372 20.92 -9.60 11.54
N SER A 373 20.76 -10.47 10.53
CA SER A 373 21.89 -11.06 9.81
C SER A 373 22.68 -10.02 9.01
N ALA A 374 22.00 -9.13 8.29
CA ALA A 374 22.65 -8.06 7.55
C ALA A 374 23.29 -7.01 8.48
N LEU A 375 22.66 -6.72 9.63
CA LEU A 375 23.24 -5.86 10.65
C LEU A 375 24.52 -6.47 11.24
N ALA A 376 24.49 -7.74 11.61
CA ALA A 376 25.66 -8.45 12.16
C ALA A 376 26.82 -8.50 11.15
N GLN A 377 26.54 -8.80 9.88
CA GLN A 377 27.53 -8.77 8.81
C GLN A 377 28.16 -7.38 8.65
N ARG A 378 27.34 -6.32 8.71
CA ARG A 378 27.83 -4.94 8.62
C ARG A 378 28.73 -4.58 9.79
N VAL A 379 28.31 -4.89 11.03
CA VAL A 379 29.12 -4.64 12.23
C VAL A 379 30.43 -5.43 12.16
N PHE A 380 30.38 -6.69 11.73
CA PHE A 380 31.57 -7.52 11.55
C PHE A 380 32.53 -6.93 10.51
N ASN A 381 32.04 -6.54 9.32
CA ASN A 381 32.87 -5.97 8.26
C ASN A 381 33.53 -4.64 8.68
N VAL A 382 32.80 -3.81 9.44
CA VAL A 382 33.34 -2.56 10.01
C VAL A 382 34.44 -2.85 11.03
N LEU A 383 34.24 -3.85 11.90
CA LEU A 383 35.22 -4.24 12.90
C LEU A 383 36.44 -4.97 12.28
N SER A 384 36.26 -5.72 11.21
CA SER A 384 37.32 -6.47 10.53
C SER A 384 38.09 -5.64 9.50
N GLY A 385 37.77 -4.35 9.32
CA GLY A 385 38.46 -3.44 8.38
C GLY A 385 38.32 -3.84 6.91
N SER A 386 37.36 -4.70 6.55
CA SER A 386 37.18 -5.15 5.17
C SER A 386 36.28 -4.18 4.40
N SER A 387 36.89 -3.28 3.60
CA SER A 387 36.16 -2.39 2.68
C SER A 387 35.72 -3.14 1.40
N GLY A 388 35.18 -4.35 1.54
CA GLY A 388 34.61 -5.08 0.41
C GLY A 388 33.40 -4.33 -0.12
N SER A 389 33.42 -3.96 -1.40
CA SER A 389 32.37 -3.24 -2.15
C SER A 389 31.08 -4.05 -2.29
N SER A 390 30.47 -4.43 -1.17
CA SER A 390 29.08 -4.87 -1.16
C SER A 390 28.20 -3.63 -1.10
N PHE A 391 27.43 -3.39 -2.16
CA PHE A 391 26.41 -2.33 -2.18
C PHE A 391 25.63 -2.37 -0.85
N PRO A 392 25.44 -1.22 -0.17
CA PRO A 392 24.78 -1.19 1.14
C PRO A 392 23.37 -1.74 0.98
N ARG A 393 23.13 -2.95 1.49
CA ARG A 393 21.78 -3.50 1.57
C ARG A 393 20.96 -2.57 2.47
N PRO A 394 19.82 -2.02 2.01
CA PRO A 394 19.01 -1.09 2.81
C PRO A 394 18.51 -1.68 4.13
N SER A 395 18.47 -3.02 4.22
CA SER A 395 18.11 -3.81 5.39
C SER A 395 19.21 -3.93 6.46
N SER A 396 20.46 -3.54 6.15
CA SER A 396 21.62 -3.68 7.04
C SER A 396 21.78 -2.55 8.08
N SER A 397 21.09 -1.43 7.92
CA SER A 397 21.10 -0.31 8.89
C SER A 397 19.84 -0.29 9.74
N PRO A 398 19.96 -0.07 11.05
CA PRO A 398 18.79 0.26 11.87
C PRO A 398 18.21 1.59 11.40
N ARG A 399 16.88 1.71 11.43
CA ARG A 399 16.16 2.91 10.97
C ARG A 399 15.43 3.57 12.10
N VAL A 400 15.59 4.88 12.21
CA VAL A 400 14.84 5.70 13.16
C VAL A 400 13.75 6.45 12.39
N ASN A 401 12.50 6.17 12.71
CA ASN A 401 11.33 6.83 12.18
C ASN A 401 10.72 7.71 13.27
N LEU A 402 10.61 9.01 13.01
CA LEU A 402 9.96 9.98 13.89
C LEU A 402 8.72 10.52 13.19
N ILE A 403 7.56 10.32 13.78
CA ILE A 403 6.29 10.84 13.28
C ILE A 403 5.78 11.87 14.27
N PHE A 404 5.62 13.10 13.80
CA PHE A 404 4.98 14.17 14.53
C PHE A 404 3.64 14.48 13.89
N GLN A 405 2.57 14.39 14.68
CA GLN A 405 1.21 14.70 14.24
C GLN A 405 0.64 15.78 15.15
N GLN A 406 0.25 16.91 14.55
CA GLN A 406 -0.38 18.03 15.23
C GLN A 406 -1.67 18.42 14.52
N GLN A 407 -2.71 18.69 15.29
CA GLN A 407 -3.96 19.24 14.76
C GLN A 407 -3.77 20.71 14.37
N GLY A 408 -3.71 20.98 13.06
CA GLY A 408 -3.66 22.32 12.48
C GLY A 408 -5.04 22.98 12.33
N GLN A 409 -5.05 24.31 12.25
CA GLN A 409 -6.23 25.11 11.93
C GLN A 409 -6.46 25.07 10.41
N SER A 410 -7.65 24.65 9.98
CA SER A 410 -8.12 24.97 8.62
C SER A 410 -8.55 26.43 8.61
N CYS A 411 -7.74 27.30 8.03
CA CYS A 411 -8.21 28.62 7.61
C CYS A 411 -9.14 28.40 6.41
N SER A 412 -10.44 28.30 6.66
CA SER A 412 -11.42 28.70 5.67
C SER A 412 -11.36 30.22 5.58
N VAL A 413 -10.78 30.74 4.49
CA VAL A 413 -10.90 32.15 4.09
C VAL A 413 -12.25 32.34 3.42
#